data_AF-A0A2V8P578-F1
#
_entry.id   AF-A0A2V8P578-F1
#
_cell.length_a   1.000
_cell.length_b   1.000
_cell.length_c   1.000
_cell.angle_alpha   90.00
_cell.angle_beta   90.00
_cell.angle_gamma   90.00
#
_symmetry.space_group_name_H-M   'P 1'
#
loop_
_entity.id
_entity.type
_entity.pdbx_description
1 polymer ?
#
loop_
_entity_poly.entity_id
_entity_poly.type
_entity_poly.pdbx_seq_one_letter_code
_entity_poly.pdbx_strand_id
1 'polypeptide(L)'
;MFKRLIGSALTVLVSAALLLPHGDATHIMGTVSAVDGVHVTVKTQEGKSEMVMLQKTTKYMTGSKAATAADLKVGTRVVIDAKMDEKMKMYMAEEVKIGVATPAKAGAKAKAAPADTHAGHNDGHK
;
A
#
# COMPACT_ATOMS: atom_id res chain seq x y z
N MET A 1 14.95 -64.96 -33.24
CA MET A 1 15.00 -65.25 -31.79
C MET A 1 15.90 -64.22 -31.11
N PHE A 2 15.34 -63.09 -30.63
CA PHE A 2 16.05 -62.19 -29.72
C PHE A 2 15.03 -61.62 -28.71
N LYS A 3 15.29 -61.90 -27.44
CA LYS A 3 14.46 -61.60 -26.28
C LYS A 3 14.88 -60.24 -25.68
N ARG A 4 13.95 -59.63 -24.93
CA ARG A 4 14.10 -58.59 -23.88
C ARG A 4 14.40 -57.18 -24.44
N LEU A 5 13.81 -56.07 -23.96
CA LEU A 5 13.53 -55.68 -22.59
C LEU A 5 12.24 -54.85 -22.45
N ILE A 6 11.73 -54.92 -21.24
CA ILE A 6 10.49 -54.40 -20.69
C ILE A 6 10.52 -52.87 -20.54
N GLY A 7 9.45 -52.23 -21.02
CA GLY A 7 8.76 -51.07 -20.43
C GLY A 7 9.60 -49.95 -19.83
N SER A 8 9.92 -48.95 -20.66
CA SER A 8 10.17 -47.59 -20.18
C SER A 8 8.83 -46.89 -19.98
N ALA A 9 8.45 -46.59 -18.73
CA ALA A 9 7.37 -45.67 -18.41
C ALA A 9 7.85 -44.72 -17.33
N LEU A 10 8.56 -43.70 -17.79
CA LEU A 10 9.04 -42.53 -17.08
C LEU A 10 7.88 -41.87 -16.31
N THR A 11 7.86 -42.02 -14.99
CA THR A 11 6.87 -41.34 -14.14
C THR A 11 7.31 -39.89 -13.97
N VAL A 12 6.72 -38.98 -14.76
CA VAL A 12 6.92 -37.53 -14.60
C VAL A 12 6.09 -37.06 -13.41
N LEU A 13 6.73 -36.97 -12.25
CA LEU A 13 6.20 -36.26 -11.08
C LEU A 13 6.15 -34.76 -11.41
N VAL A 14 4.99 -34.27 -11.87
CA VAL A 14 4.69 -32.84 -11.97
C VAL A 14 4.63 -32.28 -10.56
N SER A 15 5.75 -31.71 -10.11
CA SER A 15 5.77 -30.88 -8.91
C SER A 15 5.33 -29.47 -9.32
N ALA A 16 4.02 -29.22 -9.26
CA ALA A 16 3.48 -27.87 -9.27
C ALA A 16 3.79 -27.24 -7.89
N ALA A 17 5.04 -26.84 -7.69
CA ALA A 17 5.39 -25.98 -6.57
C ALA A 17 4.71 -24.64 -6.81
N LEU A 18 3.71 -24.35 -5.97
CA LEU A 18 3.02 -23.08 -5.89
C LEU A 18 4.08 -21.96 -5.84
N LEU A 19 4.12 -21.11 -6.88
CA LEU A 19 4.78 -19.83 -6.76
C LEU A 19 3.96 -19.02 -5.76
N LEU A 20 4.40 -19.03 -4.50
CA LEU A 20 4.03 -17.99 -3.56
C LEU A 20 4.52 -16.67 -4.20
N PRO A 21 3.66 -15.67 -4.45
CA PRO A 21 4.16 -14.37 -4.84
C PRO A 21 5.17 -13.96 -3.77
N HIS A 22 6.42 -13.73 -4.19
CA HIS A 22 7.49 -13.28 -3.32
C HIS A 22 7.12 -11.86 -2.88
N GLY A 23 6.35 -11.75 -1.78
CA GLY A 23 5.74 -10.52 -1.24
C GLY A 23 6.32 -9.24 -1.82
N ASP A 24 5.81 -8.84 -2.98
CA ASP A 24 6.31 -7.70 -3.70
C ASP A 24 5.98 -6.46 -2.86
N ALA A 25 7.02 -5.70 -2.49
CA ALA A 25 6.80 -4.43 -1.83
C ALA A 25 5.95 -3.56 -2.75
N THR A 26 4.77 -3.18 -2.27
CA THR A 26 3.86 -2.24 -2.93
C THR A 26 4.45 -0.85 -2.86
N HIS A 27 4.60 -0.23 -4.02
CA HIS A 27 5.13 1.11 -4.13
C HIS A 27 3.99 2.14 -4.10
N ILE A 28 3.84 2.84 -2.98
CA ILE A 28 2.79 3.83 -2.77
C ILE A 28 3.40 5.23 -2.94
N MET A 29 3.02 5.93 -4.00
CA MET A 29 3.48 7.29 -4.28
C MET A 29 2.35 8.29 -4.10
N GLY A 30 2.58 9.35 -3.34
CA GLY A 30 1.54 10.32 -3.08
C GLY A 30 1.96 11.50 -2.24
N THR A 31 0.98 12.15 -1.64
CA THR A 31 1.14 13.26 -0.72
C THR A 31 0.55 12.87 0.63
N VAL A 32 1.27 13.11 1.71
CA VAL A 32 0.77 12.85 3.06
C VAL A 32 -0.44 13.75 3.33
N SER A 33 -1.58 13.14 3.61
CA SER A 33 -2.83 13.85 3.93
C SER A 33 -3.10 13.89 5.43
N ALA A 34 -2.62 12.91 6.19
CA ALA A 34 -2.73 12.84 7.64
C ALA A 34 -1.60 12.00 8.23
N VAL A 35 -1.22 12.32 9.46
CA VAL A 35 -0.28 11.53 10.29
C VAL A 35 -0.91 11.41 11.68
N ASP A 36 -1.17 10.17 12.10
CA ASP A 36 -1.76 9.83 13.39
C ASP A 36 -0.90 8.78 14.09
N GLY A 37 0.03 9.25 14.94
CA GLY A 37 1.00 8.39 15.60
C GLY A 37 1.86 7.60 14.61
N VAL A 38 1.59 6.31 14.48
CA VAL A 38 2.27 5.39 13.54
C VAL A 38 1.50 5.17 12.24
N HIS A 39 0.30 5.73 12.10
CA HIS A 39 -0.49 5.63 10.88
C HIS A 39 -0.30 6.88 10.02
N VAL A 40 -0.03 6.67 8.74
CA VAL A 40 0.11 7.73 7.75
C VAL A 40 -0.91 7.50 6.65
N THR A 41 -1.70 8.51 6.36
CA THR A 41 -2.60 8.49 5.20
C THR A 41 -1.94 9.20 4.05
N VAL A 42 -1.78 8.49 2.93
CA VAL A 42 -1.18 9.01 1.70
C VAL A 42 -2.27 9.13 0.64
N LYS A 43 -2.43 10.35 0.11
CA LYS A 43 -3.24 10.57 -1.08
C LYS A 43 -2.42 10.26 -2.32
N THR A 44 -2.76 9.18 -3.01
CA THR A 44 -2.09 8.76 -4.24
C THR A 44 -2.38 9.74 -5.39
N GLN A 45 -1.61 9.64 -6.48
CA GLN A 45 -1.84 10.48 -7.67
C GLN A 45 -3.20 10.25 -8.33
N GLU A 46 -3.77 9.05 -8.17
CA GLU A 46 -5.12 8.70 -8.62
C GLU A 46 -6.22 9.33 -7.74
N GLY A 47 -5.86 10.02 -6.65
CA GLY A 47 -6.78 10.66 -5.73
C GLY A 47 -7.35 9.72 -4.66
N LYS A 48 -6.91 8.46 -4.61
CA LYS A 48 -7.25 7.51 -3.55
C LYS A 48 -6.45 7.80 -2.29
N SER A 49 -7.00 7.45 -1.12
CA SER A 49 -6.31 7.59 0.16
C SER A 49 -5.94 6.21 0.68
N GLU A 50 -4.65 5.94 0.79
CA GLU A 50 -4.08 4.69 1.29
C GLU A 50 -3.58 4.92 2.71
N MET A 51 -3.95 4.03 3.64
CA MET A 51 -3.42 4.06 5.00
C MET A 51 -2.24 3.10 5.11
N VAL A 52 -1.13 3.61 5.62
CA VAL A 52 0.10 2.85 5.83
C VAL A 52 0.51 2.96 7.29
N MET A 53 0.84 1.83 7.91
CA MET A 53 1.41 1.78 9.25
C MET A 53 2.93 1.77 9.20
N LEU A 54 3.52 2.72 9.90
CA LEU A 54 4.94 2.83 10.15
C LEU A 54 5.36 1.80 11.21
N GLN A 55 6.49 1.15 10.96
CA GLN A 55 7.10 0.19 11.86
C GLN A 55 8.35 0.80 12.51
N LYS A 56 8.79 0.20 13.61
CA LYS A 56 10.09 0.56 14.22
C LYS A 56 11.28 0.32 13.27
N THR A 57 11.12 -0.62 12.35
CA THR A 57 12.12 -0.99 11.34
C THR A 57 12.02 -0.16 10.06
N THR A 58 11.03 0.73 9.94
CA THR A 58 10.86 1.57 8.75
C THR A 58 12.07 2.48 8.59
N LYS A 59 12.68 2.44 7.41
CA LYS A 59 13.80 3.30 7.06
C LYS A 59 13.28 4.59 6.42
N TYR A 60 13.76 5.75 6.89
CA TYR A 60 13.36 7.06 6.36
C TYR A 60 14.51 7.71 5.61
N MET A 61 14.24 8.22 4.42
CA MET A 61 15.23 8.88 3.58
C MET A 61 14.66 10.15 2.95
N THR A 62 15.47 11.20 2.82
CA THR A 62 15.18 12.38 2.00
C THR A 62 16.26 12.46 0.92
N GLY A 63 15.90 12.12 -0.32
CA GLY A 63 16.89 11.87 -1.37
C GLY A 63 17.90 10.81 -0.90
N SER A 64 19.19 11.19 -0.82
CA SER A 64 20.26 10.29 -0.36
C SER A 64 20.62 10.46 1.13
N LYS A 65 19.94 11.33 1.87
CA LYS A 65 20.19 11.54 3.31
C LYS A 65 19.22 10.71 4.15
N ALA A 66 19.71 10.21 5.29
CA ALA A 66 18.85 9.64 6.31
C ALA A 66 17.89 10.72 6.84
N ALA A 67 16.63 10.34 7.04
CA ALA A 67 15.59 11.19 7.60
C ALA A 67 14.95 10.49 8.81
N THR A 68 13.89 11.08 9.36
CA THR A 68 13.15 10.52 10.48
C THR A 68 11.65 10.60 10.23
N ALA A 69 10.86 9.89 11.05
CA ALA A 69 9.41 10.01 11.03
C ALA A 69 8.92 11.46 11.28
N ALA A 70 9.70 12.28 11.99
CA ALA A 70 9.37 13.69 12.25
C ALA A 70 9.42 14.57 10.98
N ASP A 71 10.12 14.11 9.94
CA ASP A 71 10.17 14.78 8.63
C ASP A 71 8.90 14.50 7.79
N LEU A 72 8.09 13.50 8.18
CA LEU A 72 6.79 13.25 7.57
C LEU A 72 5.78 14.26 8.05
N LYS A 73 5.49 15.22 7.18
CA LYS A 73 4.52 16.28 7.43
C LYS A 73 3.41 16.20 6.40
N VAL A 74 2.21 16.58 6.82
CA VAL A 74 1.07 16.74 5.92
C VAL A 74 1.43 17.73 4.81
N GLY A 75 1.08 17.38 3.57
CA GLY A 75 1.42 18.15 2.37
C GLY A 75 2.76 17.75 1.73
N THR A 76 3.59 16.95 2.41
CA THR A 76 4.86 16.48 1.84
C THR A 76 4.63 15.32 0.85
N ARG A 77 5.33 15.37 -0.28
CA ARG A 77 5.36 14.28 -1.26
C ARG A 77 6.16 13.12 -0.68
N VAL A 78 5.62 11.91 -0.76
CA VAL A 78 6.28 10.70 -0.25
C VAL A 78 6.18 9.57 -1.24
N VAL A 79 7.15 8.69 -1.13
CA VAL A 79 7.24 7.42 -1.84
C VAL A 79 7.50 6.36 -0.79
N ILE A 80 6.55 5.45 -0.63
CA ILE A 80 6.59 4.44 0.41
C ILE A 80 6.67 3.06 -0.23
N ASP A 81 7.71 2.32 0.12
CA ASP A 81 7.81 0.90 -0.16
C ASP A 81 7.17 0.16 1.03
N ALA A 82 6.00 -0.43 0.81
CA ALA A 82 5.21 -1.08 1.85
C ALA A 82 4.81 -2.51 1.49
N LYS A 83 4.74 -3.40 2.47
CA LYS A 83 4.19 -4.74 2.28
C LYS A 83 2.80 -4.84 2.86
N MET A 84 1.90 -5.52 2.15
CA MET A 84 0.59 -5.81 2.70
C MET A 84 0.72 -6.91 3.75
N ASP A 85 0.35 -6.60 5.00
CA ASP A 85 0.17 -7.60 6.03
C ASP A 85 -1.20 -8.26 5.85
N GLU A 86 -1.22 -9.54 5.47
CA GLU A 86 -2.47 -10.26 5.21
C GLU A 86 -3.31 -10.50 6.46
N LYS A 87 -2.68 -10.52 7.65
CA LYS A 87 -3.39 -10.75 8.92
C LYS A 87 -4.15 -9.50 9.37
N MET A 88 -3.48 -8.35 9.30
CA MET A 88 -4.03 -7.05 9.68
C MET A 88 -4.72 -6.33 8.52
N LYS A 89 -4.59 -6.86 7.29
CA LYS A 89 -5.09 -6.26 6.04
C LYS A 89 -4.67 -4.80 5.89
N MET A 90 -3.41 -4.51 6.21
CA MET A 90 -2.87 -3.16 6.23
C MET A 90 -1.48 -3.10 5.60
N TYR A 91 -1.12 -1.95 5.01
CA TYR A 91 0.20 -1.74 4.47
C TYR A 91 1.20 -1.42 5.59
N MET A 92 2.30 -2.17 5.64
CA MET A 92 3.42 -2.01 6.55
C MET A 92 4.58 -1.34 5.82
N ALA A 93 4.99 -0.14 6.23
CA ALA A 93 6.08 0.57 5.58
C ALA A 93 7.45 -0.07 5.89
N GLU A 94 8.19 -0.47 4.86
CA GLU A 94 9.58 -0.90 4.98
C GLU A 94 10.53 0.29 4.78
N GLU A 95 10.26 1.11 3.77
CA GLU A 95 11.04 2.32 3.49
C GLU A 95 10.12 3.49 3.11
N VAL A 96 10.46 4.68 3.61
CA VAL A 96 9.76 5.92 3.33
C VAL A 96 10.75 6.94 2.80
N LYS A 97 10.59 7.28 1.52
CA LYS A 97 11.34 8.32 0.83
C LYS A 97 10.51 9.61 0.83
N ILE A 98 11.02 10.61 1.52
CA ILE A 98 10.41 11.92 1.69
C ILE A 98 10.96 12.84 0.60
N GLY A 99 10.06 13.39 -0.21
CA GLY A 99 10.40 14.40 -1.19
C GLY A 99 10.71 15.72 -0.50
N VAL A 100 11.75 16.42 -0.94
CA VAL A 100 11.99 17.81 -0.56
C VAL A 100 10.78 18.62 -1.01
N ALA A 101 9.99 19.09 -0.05
CA ALA A 101 8.77 19.82 -0.32
C ALA A 101 9.10 21.14 -1.02
N THR A 102 8.92 21.22 -2.34
CA THR A 102 8.48 22.49 -2.92
C THR A 102 7.03 22.66 -2.47
N PRO A 103 6.68 23.77 -1.78
CA PRO A 103 5.31 23.99 -1.32
C PRO A 103 4.37 24.03 -2.52
N ALA A 104 3.71 22.91 -2.79
CA ALA A 104 2.66 22.84 -3.80
C ALA A 104 1.44 23.58 -3.25
N LYS A 105 1.11 24.68 -3.91
CA LYS A 105 -0.10 25.49 -3.74
C LYS A 105 -1.28 24.65 -3.23
N ALA A 106 -1.70 24.91 -2.00
CA ALA A 106 -2.93 24.38 -1.41
C ALA A 106 -4.10 24.68 -2.37
N GLY A 107 -4.59 23.65 -3.03
CA GLY A 107 -5.52 23.85 -4.14
C GLY A 107 -6.09 22.56 -4.70
N ALA A 108 -6.65 21.69 -3.85
CA ALA A 108 -7.66 20.72 -4.28
C ALA A 108 -8.43 20.19 -3.07
N LYS A 109 -9.52 20.89 -2.74
CA LYS A 109 -10.71 20.46 -2.00
C LYS A 109 -10.55 19.16 -1.21
N ALA A 110 -10.46 19.29 0.12
CA ALA A 110 -11.06 18.30 1.01
C ALA A 110 -12.54 18.18 0.60
N LYS A 111 -12.88 17.15 -0.16
CA LYS A 111 -14.27 16.69 -0.23
C LYS A 111 -14.51 16.05 1.13
N ALA A 112 -15.11 16.83 2.02
CA ALA A 112 -15.79 16.32 3.19
C ALA A 112 -16.58 15.07 2.76
N ALA A 113 -16.43 14.00 3.54
CA ALA A 113 -17.40 12.92 3.51
C ALA A 113 -18.78 13.57 3.63
N PRO A 114 -19.71 13.37 2.68
CA PRO A 114 -21.10 13.52 3.04
C PRO A 114 -21.37 12.42 4.07
N ALA A 115 -21.52 12.82 5.32
CA ALA A 115 -22.34 12.06 6.24
C ALA A 115 -23.72 12.05 5.58
N ASP A 116 -24.07 10.94 4.94
CA ASP A 116 -25.43 10.71 4.48
C ASP A 116 -26.31 10.64 5.73
N THR A 117 -26.86 11.80 6.07
CA THR A 117 -28.03 11.94 6.93
C THR A 117 -29.11 11.01 6.39
N HIS A 118 -29.48 10.03 7.20
CA HIS A 118 -30.68 9.21 7.00
C HIS A 118 -31.91 10.11 7.19
N ALA A 119 -32.22 10.93 6.18
CA ALA A 119 -33.46 11.68 6.12
C ALA A 119 -34.57 10.70 5.72
N GLY A 120 -35.54 10.54 6.62
CA GLY A 120 -36.65 9.61 6.50
C GLY A 120 -37.44 9.79 5.19
N HIS A 121 -37.86 8.65 4.64
CA HIS A 121 -38.84 8.58 3.57
C HIS A 121 -40.19 9.17 4.05
N ASN A 122 -40.52 10.32 3.46
CA ASN A 122 -41.80 10.74 2.88
C ASN A 122 -42.85 9.60 2.72
N ASP A 123 -44.17 9.75 2.88
CA ASP A 123 -45.09 10.79 2.43
C ASP A 123 -46.41 10.67 3.21
N GLY A 124 -46.89 11.78 3.78
CA GLY A 124 -48.30 11.95 4.09
C GLY A 124 -49.02 12.55 2.90
N HIS A 125 -49.84 11.75 2.20
CA HIS A 125 -50.76 12.26 1.18
C HIS A 125 -52.16 11.64 1.33
N LYS A 126 -53.09 12.57 1.57
CA LYS A 126 -54.57 12.51 1.60
C LYS A 126 -55.25 11.98 2.85
#